data_AF-A0A6M8I1C3-F1
#
_entry.id   AF-A0A6M8I1C3-F1
#
_cell.length_a   1.000
_cell.length_b   1.000
_cell.length_c   1.000
_cell.angle_alpha   90.00
_cell.angle_beta   90.00
_cell.angle_gamma   90.00
#
_symmetry.space_group_name_H-M   'P 1'
#
loop_
_entity.id
_entity.type
_entity.pdbx_description
1 polymer ?
#
loop_
_entity_poly.entity_id
_entity_poly.type
_entity_poly.pdbx_seq_one_letter_code
_entity_poly.pdbx_strand_id
1 'polypeptide(L)'
;MASVGGRAAYGVAVVLSAAVRVPVVVVLRLLRPFIMFPLLLAMIGGLGAAIVFAWGHHWLDAGRAGLVVFVCALLLAVYSRAAVWIDPEHFDDRNGPSWRRL
;
A
#
# COMPACT_ATOMS: atom_id res chain seq x y z
N MET A 1 -19.29 -36.90 15.57
CA MET A 1 -19.83 -36.75 14.20
C MET A 1 -20.16 -35.27 13.99
N ALA A 2 -19.21 -34.48 13.44
CA ALA A 2 -19.50 -33.11 13.05
C ALA A 2 -20.48 -33.16 11.86
N SER A 3 -21.67 -32.59 12.03
CA SER A 3 -22.76 -32.69 11.07
C SER A 3 -22.30 -32.24 9.68
N VAL A 4 -22.71 -32.98 8.65
CA VAL A 4 -22.44 -32.69 7.24
C VAL A 4 -22.85 -31.24 6.88
N GLY A 5 -23.85 -30.69 7.57
CA GLY A 5 -24.28 -29.29 7.45
C GLY A 5 -23.24 -28.25 7.89
N GLY A 6 -22.38 -28.56 8.87
CA GLY A 6 -21.30 -27.65 9.28
C GLY A 6 -20.25 -27.47 8.18
N ARG A 7 -19.81 -28.56 7.54
CA ARG A 7 -18.80 -28.50 6.47
C ARG A 7 -19.31 -27.77 5.22
N ALA A 8 -20.59 -27.94 4.88
CA ALA A 8 -21.24 -27.21 3.79
C ALA A 8 -21.36 -25.70 4.09
N ALA A 9 -21.77 -25.33 5.31
CA ALA A 9 -21.86 -23.93 5.71
C ALA A 9 -20.49 -23.23 5.72
N TYR A 10 -19.44 -23.93 6.20
CA TYR A 10 -18.06 -23.45 6.11
C TYR A 10 -17.58 -23.30 4.66
N GLY A 11 -17.90 -24.26 3.79
CA GLY A 11 -17.56 -24.18 2.36
C GLY A 11 -18.20 -22.97 1.66
N VAL A 12 -19.48 -22.71 1.93
CA VAL A 12 -20.20 -21.55 1.38
C VAL A 12 -19.63 -20.24 1.92
N ALA A 13 -19.31 -20.16 3.22
CA ALA A 13 -18.70 -18.98 3.82
C ALA A 13 -17.32 -18.67 3.23
N VAL A 14 -16.49 -19.70 2.97
CA VAL A 14 -15.19 -19.54 2.32
C VAL A 14 -15.35 -19.05 0.89
N VAL A 15 -16.27 -19.64 0.11
CA VAL A 15 -16.53 -19.22 -1.28
C VAL A 15 -17.05 -17.79 -1.35
N LEU A 16 -17.96 -17.38 -0.46
CA LEU A 16 -18.44 -16.01 -0.36
C LEU A 16 -17.32 -15.03 0.02
N SER A 17 -16.48 -15.39 0.99
CA SER A 17 -15.35 -14.57 1.39
C SER A 17 -14.30 -14.43 0.28
N ALA A 18 -14.07 -15.49 -0.51
CA ALA A 18 -13.18 -15.48 -1.66
C ALA A 18 -13.78 -14.65 -2.82
N ALA A 19 -15.08 -14.77 -3.07
CA ALA A 19 -15.79 -14.01 -4.09
C ALA A 19 -15.75 -12.49 -3.84
N VAL A 20 -15.62 -12.05 -2.58
CA VAL A 20 -15.42 -10.64 -2.23
C VAL A 20 -13.94 -10.26 -2.18
N ARG A 21 -13.06 -11.12 -1.64
CA ARG A 21 -11.62 -10.83 -1.56
C ARG A 21 -10.96 -10.68 -2.93
N VAL A 22 -11.23 -11.59 -3.86
CA VAL A 22 -10.60 -11.60 -5.18
C VAL A 22 -10.84 -10.30 -5.97
N PRO A 23 -12.07 -9.79 -6.14
CA PRO A 23 -12.29 -8.53 -6.84
C PRO A 23 -11.69 -7.35 -6.08
N VAL A 24 -11.73 -7.33 -4.75
CA VAL A 24 -11.10 -6.27 -3.94
C VAL A 24 -9.59 -6.23 -4.18
N VAL A 25 -8.91 -7.38 -4.16
CA VAL A 25 -7.46 -7.49 -4.42
C VAL A 25 -7.12 -7.03 -5.85
N VAL A 26 -7.91 -7.45 -6.83
CA VAL A 26 -7.70 -7.07 -8.24
C VAL A 26 -7.90 -5.57 -8.45
N VAL A 27 -8.96 -4.99 -7.89
CA VAL A 27 -9.24 -3.55 -7.95
C VAL A 27 -8.12 -2.76 -7.26
N LEU A 28 -7.65 -3.20 -6.10
CA LEU A 28 -6.52 -2.56 -5.41
C LEU A 28 -5.22 -2.64 -6.20
N ARG A 29 -4.91 -3.78 -6.84
CA ARG A 29 -3.74 -3.91 -7.72
C ARG A 29 -3.85 -2.98 -8.93
N LEU A 30 -5.04 -2.83 -9.51
CA LEU A 30 -5.28 -1.95 -10.65
C LEU A 30 -5.20 -0.46 -10.27
N LEU A 31 -5.71 -0.09 -9.08
CA LEU A 31 -5.69 1.28 -8.56
C LEU A 31 -4.33 1.67 -7.95
N ARG A 32 -3.50 0.70 -7.59
CA ARG A 32 -2.16 0.91 -7.01
C ARG A 32 -1.31 1.96 -7.77
N PRO A 33 -1.10 1.87 -9.10
CA PRO A 33 -0.34 2.89 -9.81
C PRO A 33 -0.98 4.28 -9.75
N PHE A 34 -2.32 4.37 -9.79
CA PHE A 34 -3.05 5.64 -9.69
C PHE A 34 -2.95 6.29 -8.32
N ILE A 35 -2.70 5.50 -7.26
CA ILE A 35 -2.46 6.01 -5.90
C ILE A 35 -0.96 6.31 -5.71
N MET A 36 -0.07 5.39 -6.07
CA MET A 36 1.36 5.54 -5.82
C MET A 36 2.01 6.64 -6.66
N PHE A 37 1.59 6.81 -7.92
CA PHE A 37 2.18 7.81 -8.82
C PHE A 37 2.05 9.25 -8.29
N PRO A 38 0.85 9.77 -7.95
CA PRO A 38 0.73 11.13 -7.42
C PRO A 38 1.42 11.28 -6.06
N LEU A 39 1.41 10.24 -5.22
CA LEU A 39 2.11 10.24 -3.93
C LEU A 39 3.62 10.39 -4.09
N LEU A 40 4.23 9.65 -5.02
CA LEU A 40 5.66 9.75 -5.32
C LEU A 40 6.00 11.10 -5.94
N LEU A 41 5.17 11.59 -6.87
CA LEU A 41 5.35 12.90 -7.48
C LEU A 41 5.31 14.02 -6.42
N ALA A 42 4.35 13.94 -5.49
CA ALA A 42 4.22 14.88 -4.38
C ALA A 42 5.41 14.81 -3.41
N MET A 43 5.98 13.63 -3.15
CA MET A 43 7.19 13.50 -2.34
C MET A 43 8.41 14.13 -3.03
N ILE A 44 8.66 13.82 -4.30
CA ILE A 44 9.82 14.34 -5.04
C ILE A 44 9.68 15.86 -5.21
N GLY A 45 8.52 16.32 -5.66
CA GLY A 45 8.23 17.73 -5.86
C GLY A 45 8.23 18.53 -4.55
N GLY A 46 7.63 17.99 -3.50
CA GLY A 46 7.60 18.60 -2.17
C GLY A 46 9.00 18.68 -1.54
N LEU A 47 9.85 17.66 -1.74
CA LEU A 47 11.22 17.67 -1.24
C LEU A 47 12.06 18.72 -1.98
N GLY A 48 11.93 18.79 -3.31
CA GLY A 48 12.58 19.82 -4.12
C GLY A 48 12.14 21.22 -3.70
N ALA A 49 10.83 21.44 -3.53
CA ALA A 49 10.28 22.71 -3.07
C ALA A 49 10.81 23.09 -1.68
N ALA A 50 10.88 22.14 -0.74
CA ALA A 50 11.41 22.38 0.60
C ALA A 50 12.87 22.85 0.57
N ILE A 51 13.70 22.22 -0.27
CA ILE A 51 15.11 22.60 -0.45
C ILE A 51 15.23 24.02 -1.03
N VAL A 52 14.45 24.33 -2.07
CA VAL A 52 14.45 25.66 -2.71
C VAL A 52 14.00 26.75 -1.74
N PHE A 53 12.93 26.52 -0.97
CA PHE A 53 12.46 27.48 0.02
C PHE A 53 13.44 27.66 1.18
N ALA A 54 14.10 26.58 1.64
CA ALA A 54 15.12 26.66 2.67
C ALA A 54 16.34 27.47 2.19
N TRP A 55 16.76 27.27 0.93
CA TRP A 55 17.84 28.05 0.32
C TRP A 55 17.50 29.55 0.22
N GLY A 56 16.24 29.87 -0.05
CA GLY A 56 15.72 31.24 -0.04
C GLY A 56 15.44 31.83 1.35
N HIS A 57 15.80 31.13 2.44
CA HIS A 57 15.47 31.52 3.83
C HIS A 57 13.97 31.66 4.13
N HIS A 58 13.10 31.07 3.30
CA HIS A 58 11.65 31.01 3.48
C HIS A 58 11.26 29.79 4.33
N TRP A 59 11.69 29.77 5.59
CA TRP A 59 11.59 28.59 6.47
C TRP A 59 10.17 28.10 6.72
N LEU A 60 9.18 29.00 6.74
CA LEU A 60 7.77 28.65 6.91
C LEU A 60 7.24 27.83 5.72
N ASP A 61 7.58 28.24 4.50
CA ASP A 61 7.15 27.55 3.29
C ASP A 61 7.94 26.25 3.06
N ALA A 62 9.23 26.24 3.45
CA ALA A 62 10.03 25.02 3.52
C ALA A 62 9.41 24.00 4.49
N GLY A 63 8.95 24.44 5.67
CA GLY A 63 8.28 23.60 6.65
C GLY A 63 6.95 23.03 6.13
N ARG A 64 6.15 23.84 5.42
CA ARG A 64 4.91 23.38 4.77
C ARG A 64 5.18 22.34 3.69
N ALA A 65 6.16 22.57 2.83
CA ALA A 65 6.57 21.60 1.82
C ALA A 65 7.08 20.30 2.46
N GLY A 66 7.88 20.40 3.54
CA GLY A 66 8.32 19.25 4.32
C GLY A 66 7.17 18.47 4.96
N LEU A 67 6.14 19.16 5.48
CA LEU A 67 4.94 18.51 6.03
C LEU A 67 4.18 17.71 4.96
N VAL A 68 4.06 18.26 3.74
CA VAL A 68 3.42 17.54 2.61
C VAL A 68 4.19 16.25 2.30
N VAL A 69 5.53 16.33 2.21
CA VAL A 69 6.38 15.14 2.00
C VAL A 69 6.18 14.12 3.12
N PHE A 70 6.14 14.58 4.37
CA PHE A 70 5.93 13.71 5.52
C PHE A 70 4.57 13.00 5.49
N VAL A 71 3.48 13.72 5.18
CA VAL A 71 2.14 13.15 5.05
C VAL A 71 2.09 12.13 3.91
N CYS A 72 2.70 12.44 2.76
CA CYS A 72 2.80 11.50 1.65
C CYS A 72 3.59 10.23 2.03
N ALA A 73 4.70 10.38 2.76
CA ALA A 73 5.47 9.24 3.26
C ALA A 73 4.65 8.37 4.23
N LEU A 74 3.88 9.01 5.11
CA LEU A 74 3.00 8.32 6.06
C LEU A 74 1.92 7.52 5.31
N LEU A 75 1.25 8.13 4.32
CA LEU A 75 0.24 7.48 3.51
C LEU A 75 0.82 6.28 2.73
N LEU A 76 2.04 6.44 2.21
CA LEU A 76 2.75 5.35 1.52
C LEU A 76 3.10 4.20 2.49
N ALA A 77 3.50 4.52 3.73
CA ALA A 77 3.79 3.53 4.76
C ALA A 77 2.53 2.77 5.20
N VAL A 78 1.41 3.46 5.40
CA VAL A 78 0.11 2.86 5.70
C VAL A 78 -0.35 1.96 4.55
N TYR A 79 -0.23 2.44 3.31
CA TYR A 79 -0.53 1.64 2.12
C TYR A 79 0.34 0.38 2.06
N SER A 80 1.66 0.52 2.26
CA SER A 80 2.59 -0.61 2.24
C SER A 80 2.23 -1.65 3.30
N ARG A 81 1.85 -1.20 4.50
CA ARG A 81 1.40 -2.08 5.56
C ARG A 81 0.08 -2.77 5.20
N ALA A 82 -0.89 -2.05 4.64
CA ALA A 82 -2.16 -2.61 4.19
C ALA A 82 -1.99 -3.62 3.04
N ALA A 83 -1.05 -3.35 2.11
CA ALA A 83 -0.76 -4.24 0.99
C ALA A 83 -0.27 -5.62 1.45
N VAL A 84 0.54 -5.68 2.52
CA VAL A 84 0.99 -6.95 3.14
C VAL A 84 -0.20 -7.78 3.67
N TRP A 85 -1.23 -7.14 4.22
CA TRP A 85 -2.42 -7.83 4.72
C TRP A 85 -3.34 -8.36 3.61
N ILE A 86 -3.35 -7.67 2.46
CA ILE A 86 -4.24 -7.96 1.33
C ILE A 86 -3.65 -9.05 0.43
N ASP A 87 -2.33 -9.07 0.29
CA ASP A 87 -1.61 -9.97 -0.60
C ASP A 87 -0.30 -10.46 0.05
N PRO A 88 -0.41 -11.36 1.05
CA PRO A 88 0.76 -11.86 1.76
C PRO A 88 1.71 -12.62 0.84
N GLU A 89 1.26 -13.30 -0.21
CA GLU A 89 2.16 -14.04 -1.10
C GLU A 89 3.10 -13.15 -1.91
N HIS A 90 2.69 -11.92 -2.23
CA HIS A 90 3.49 -10.97 -3.01
C HIS A 90 4.43 -10.11 -2.14
N PHE A 91 4.19 -10.04 -0.83
CA PHE A 91 4.94 -9.22 0.13
C PHE A 91 5.52 -9.98 1.33
N ASP A 92 5.35 -11.30 1.42
CA ASP A 92 6.02 -12.13 2.42
C ASP A 92 7.51 -12.23 2.07
N ASP A 93 8.36 -11.68 2.93
CA ASP A 93 9.82 -11.72 2.83
C ASP A 93 10.37 -13.16 2.79
N ARG A 94 9.57 -14.18 3.15
CA ARG A 94 9.92 -15.60 2.97
C ARG A 94 9.99 -16.02 1.49
N ASN A 95 9.25 -15.36 0.62
CA ASN A 95 9.35 -15.48 -0.84
C ASN A 95 10.19 -14.34 -1.41
N GLY A 96 11.35 -14.08 -0.80
CA GLY A 96 12.36 -13.19 -1.33
C GLY A 96 12.61 -13.43 -2.83
N PRO A 97 13.09 -12.39 -3.54
CA PRO A 97 13.10 -12.38 -5.00
C PRO A 97 13.82 -13.63 -5.54
N SER A 98 13.28 -14.21 -6.61
CA SER A 98 13.69 -15.51 -7.16
C SER A 98 15.18 -15.66 -7.44
N TRP A 99 15.90 -14.56 -7.64
CA TRP A 99 17.36 -14.53 -7.82
C TRP A 99 18.17 -14.82 -6.55
N ARG A 100 17.58 -14.82 -5.36
CA ARG A 100 18.24 -15.30 -4.12
C ARG A 100 18.27 -16.83 -4.00
N ARG A 101 17.63 -17.55 -4.93
CA ARG A 101 17.56 -19.02 -5.00
C ARG A 101 18.39 -19.61 -6.15
N LEU A 102 19.28 -18.80 -6.73
CA LEU A 102 20.30 -19.18 -7.71
C LEU A 102 21.67 -18.98 -7.07
#